data_AF-A0A1T4ZWY9-F1
#
_entry.id   AF-A0A1T4ZWY9-F1
#
_cell.length_a   1.000
_cell.length_b   1.000
_cell.length_c   1.000
_cell.angle_alpha   90.00
_cell.angle_beta   90.00
_cell.angle_gamma   90.00
#
_symmetry.space_group_name_H-M   'P 1'
#
loop_
_entity.id
_entity.type
_entity.pdbx_description
1 polymer ?
#
loop_
_entity_poly.entity_id
_entity_poly.type
_entity_poly.pdbx_seq_one_letter_code
_entity_poly.pdbx_strand_id
1 'polypeptide(L)'
;MEARDLGDTITFYLPQGSAGAEAYAVFQDRQHLGGFPTREESLQFALARARAIRETRTVPIRLRIEDDAGVWLTRDALAEAVAADSE
;
A
#
# COMPACT_ATOMS: atom_id res chain seq x y z
N MET A 1 -0.69 -3.50 -29.83
CA MET A 1 -1.06 -2.38 -28.96
C MET A 1 -0.13 -2.43 -27.78
N GLU A 2 1.00 -1.73 -27.91
CA GLU A 2 2.09 -1.76 -26.95
C GLU A 2 1.62 -1.10 -25.65
N ALA A 3 1.71 -1.82 -24.52
CA ALA A 3 1.52 -1.28 -23.20
C ALA A 3 2.71 -0.35 -22.94
N ARG A 4 2.48 0.91 -23.30
CA ARG A 4 3.42 2.02 -23.23
C ARG A 4 3.96 2.09 -21.81
N ASP A 5 5.28 2.05 -21.74
CA ASP A 5 6.15 2.40 -20.62
C ASP A 5 5.55 3.51 -19.74
N LEU A 6 4.74 3.11 -18.75
CA LEU A 6 4.37 3.89 -17.58
C LEU A 6 5.25 3.32 -16.47
N GLY A 7 6.54 3.70 -16.50
CA GLY A 7 7.65 3.08 -15.76
C GLY A 7 7.25 2.45 -14.42
N ASP A 8 7.37 1.13 -14.37
CA ASP A 8 7.33 0.13 -13.26
C ASP A 8 6.87 0.61 -11.86
N THR A 9 5.87 1.49 -11.76
CA THR A 9 5.45 2.08 -10.49
C THR A 9 4.56 1.08 -9.78
N ILE A 10 5.01 0.57 -8.64
CA ILE A 10 4.23 -0.37 -7.84
C ILE A 10 3.27 0.43 -6.98
N THR A 11 1.98 0.12 -7.06
CA THR A 11 0.96 0.78 -6.23
C THR A 11 0.30 -0.25 -5.31
N PHE A 12 0.38 0.03 -4.01
CA PHE A 12 -0.40 -0.68 -3.01
C PHE A 12 -1.70 0.06 -2.74
N TYR A 13 -2.80 -0.68 -2.67
CA TYR A 13 -4.11 -0.18 -2.31
C TYR A 13 -4.52 -0.75 -0.96
N LEU A 14 -4.93 0.14 -0.08
CA LEU A 14 -5.36 -0.17 1.27
C LEU A 14 -6.81 0.28 1.43
N PRO A 15 -7.79 -0.47 0.87
CA PRO A 15 -9.20 -0.19 1.08
C PRO A 15 -9.62 -0.49 2.52
N GLN A 16 -10.65 0.21 2.97
CA GLN A 16 -11.44 -0.18 4.12
C GLN A 16 -12.53 -1.14 3.65
N GLY A 17 -12.49 -2.37 4.14
CA GLY A 17 -13.53 -3.37 3.90
C GLY A 17 -14.82 -3.07 4.67
N SER A 18 -15.86 -3.86 4.39
CA SER A 18 -17.06 -3.87 5.23
C SER A 18 -16.76 -4.47 6.61
N ALA A 19 -17.41 -3.94 7.65
CA ALA A 19 -17.21 -4.31 9.04
C ALA A 19 -17.12 -5.84 9.25
N GLY A 20 -16.01 -6.30 9.83
CA GLY A 20 -15.68 -7.71 10.02
C GLY A 20 -14.29 -7.91 10.62
N ALA A 21 -13.84 -9.16 10.79
CA ALA A 21 -12.54 -9.49 11.37
C ALA A 21 -11.33 -9.06 10.50
N GLU A 22 -11.55 -8.84 9.20
CA GLU A 22 -10.56 -8.33 8.24
C GLU A 22 -11.11 -7.03 7.62
N ALA A 23 -11.26 -6.00 8.45
CA ALA A 23 -11.82 -4.71 8.06
C ALA A 23 -10.90 -3.90 7.12
N TYR A 24 -9.65 -4.33 6.93
CA TYR A 24 -8.68 -3.69 6.06
C TYR A 24 -8.00 -4.74 5.20
N ALA A 25 -7.56 -4.36 4.02
CA ALA A 25 -6.85 -5.28 3.13
C ALA A 25 -5.72 -4.56 2.41
N VAL A 26 -4.74 -5.32 1.93
CA VAL A 26 -3.64 -4.81 1.11
C VAL A 26 -3.72 -5.48 -0.25
N PHE A 27 -3.78 -4.67 -1.29
CA PHE A 27 -3.70 -5.11 -2.67
C PHE A 27 -2.47 -4.51 -3.33
N GLN A 28 -1.83 -5.26 -4.22
CA GLN A 28 -0.84 -4.75 -5.14
C GLN A 28 -1.40 -4.86 -6.54
N ASP A 29 -1.66 -3.72 -7.20
CA ASP A 29 -2.45 -3.67 -8.44
C ASP A 29 -3.81 -4.37 -8.25
N ARG A 30 -3.97 -5.59 -8.78
CA ARG A 30 -5.18 -6.43 -8.66
C ARG A 30 -5.00 -7.66 -7.77
N GLN A 31 -3.82 -7.87 -7.21
CA GLN A 31 -3.51 -9.02 -6.38
C GLN A 31 -3.80 -8.70 -4.91
N HIS A 32 -4.68 -9.48 -4.28
CA HIS A 32 -4.87 -9.44 -2.82
C HIS A 32 -3.65 -10.07 -2.12
N LEU A 33 -3.05 -9.31 -1.21
CA LEU A 33 -1.87 -9.74 -0.46
C LEU A 33 -2.18 -10.16 0.99
N GLY A 34 -3.26 -9.65 1.57
CA GLY A 34 -3.70 -10.02 2.92
C GLY A 34 -4.78 -9.10 3.48
N GLY A 35 -5.55 -9.64 4.43
CA GLY A 35 -6.54 -8.92 5.22
C GLY A 35 -6.04 -8.71 6.66
N PHE A 36 -6.49 -7.62 7.27
CA PHE A 36 -6.02 -7.14 8.56
C PHE A 36 -7.20 -6.55 9.37
N PRO A 37 -7.20 -6.71 10.71
CA PRO A 37 -8.27 -6.17 11.54
C PRO A 37 -8.15 -4.65 11.72
N THR A 38 -6.94 -4.09 11.59
CA THR A 38 -6.68 -2.65 11.79
C THR A 38 -5.99 -1.99 10.59
N ARG A 39 -6.25 -0.69 10.43
CA ARG A 39 -5.62 0.15 9.40
C ARG A 39 -4.10 0.15 9.56
N GLU A 40 -3.63 0.29 10.80
CA GLU A 40 -2.21 0.34 11.11
C GLU A 40 -1.48 -0.94 10.72
N GLU A 41 -2.04 -2.12 11.01
CA GLU A 41 -1.44 -3.39 10.61
C GLU A 41 -1.39 -3.56 9.08
N SER A 42 -2.45 -3.16 8.38
CA SER A 42 -2.45 -3.17 6.90
C SER A 42 -1.39 -2.23 6.32
N LEU A 43 -1.19 -1.06 6.95
CA LEU A 43 -0.18 -0.08 6.56
C LEU A 43 1.23 -0.61 6.82
N GLN A 44 1.50 -1.13 8.01
CA GLN A 44 2.80 -1.72 8.36
C GLN A 44 3.16 -2.86 7.41
N PHE A 45 2.21 -3.72 7.06
CA PHE A 45 2.42 -4.78 6.08
C PHE A 45 2.77 -4.23 4.69
N ALA A 46 2.02 -3.23 4.20
CA ALA A 46 2.28 -2.60 2.90
C ALA A 46 3.65 -1.90 2.87
N LEU A 47 4.03 -1.21 3.95
CA LEU A 47 5.33 -0.56 4.10
C LEU A 47 6.48 -1.58 4.15
N ALA A 48 6.34 -2.66 4.91
CA ALA A 48 7.32 -3.75 4.96
C ALA A 48 7.52 -4.36 3.57
N ARG A 49 6.43 -4.55 2.81
CA ARG A 49 6.52 -5.02 1.42
C ARG A 49 7.17 -4.01 0.48
N ALA A 50 6.85 -2.73 0.62
CA ALA A 50 7.50 -1.67 -0.15
C ALA A 50 9.01 -1.64 0.10
N ARG A 51 9.45 -1.76 1.36
CA ARG A 51 10.86 -1.88 1.74
C ARG A 51 11.53 -3.08 1.06
N ALA A 52 10.95 -4.28 1.18
CA ALA A 52 11.49 -5.50 0.57
C ALA A 52 11.58 -5.43 -0.96
N ILE A 53 10.58 -4.82 -1.62
CA ILE A 53 10.62 -4.60 -3.08
C ILE A 53 11.75 -3.66 -3.44
N ARG A 54 11.95 -2.58 -2.68
CA ARG A 54 13.02 -1.60 -2.93
C ARG A 54 14.41 -2.19 -2.82
N GLU A 55 14.62 -3.19 -1.96
CA GLU A 55 15.90 -3.92 -1.87
C GLU A 55 16.25 -4.64 -3.18
N THR A 56 15.24 -5.02 -3.97
CA THR A 56 15.43 -5.77 -5.22
C THR A 56 15.20 -4.95 -6.48
N ARG A 57 14.44 -3.86 -6.40
CA ARG A 57 14.02 -3.02 -7.54
C ARG A 57 14.03 -1.55 -7.18
N THR A 58 14.70 -0.73 -7.99
CA THR A 58 14.71 0.73 -7.82
C THR A 58 13.53 1.35 -8.56
N VAL A 59 12.32 1.03 -8.11
CA VAL A 59 11.08 1.51 -8.72
C VAL A 59 10.28 2.35 -7.72
N PRO A 60 9.56 3.39 -8.17
CA PRO A 60 8.73 4.19 -7.27
C PRO A 60 7.57 3.33 -6.74
N ILE A 61 7.29 3.47 -5.45
CA ILE A 61 6.23 2.71 -4.78
C ILE A 61 5.24 3.69 -4.13
N ARG A 62 3.97 3.58 -4.51
CA ARG A 62 2.89 4.45 -4.02
C ARG A 62 1.94 3.67 -3.12
N LEU A 63 1.42 4.33 -2.10
CA LEU A 63 0.31 3.85 -1.29
C LEU A 63 -0.93 4.64 -1.64
N ARG A 64 -2.03 3.94 -1.89
CA ARG A 64 -3.37 4.50 -1.94
C ARG A 64 -4.14 3.98 -0.75
N ILE A 65 -4.43 4.86 0.20
CA ILE A 65 -5.06 4.49 1.47
C ILE A 65 -6.45 5.12 1.49
N GLU A 66 -7.46 4.31 1.75
CA GLU A 66 -8.80 4.79 2.01
C GLU A 66 -8.89 5.24 3.48
N ASP A 67 -9.40 6.44 3.70
CA ASP A 67 -9.69 7.01 5.02
C ASP A 67 -11.13 6.65 5.45
N ASP A 68 -11.46 6.90 6.73
CA ASP A 68 -12.77 6.61 7.33
C ASP A 68 -13.96 7.32 6.66
N ALA A 69 -13.74 8.39 5.90
CA ALA A 69 -14.77 9.03 5.09
C ALA A 69 -14.93 8.40 3.68
N GLY A 70 -14.22 7.31 3.40
CA GLY A 70 -14.17 6.67 2.07
C GLY A 70 -13.34 7.48 1.05
N VAL A 71 -12.47 8.37 1.54
CA VAL A 71 -11.64 9.21 0.68
C VAL A 71 -10.29 8.54 0.43
N TRP A 72 -9.88 8.50 -0.83
CA TRP A 72 -8.60 7.92 -1.23
C TRP A 72 -7.46 8.94 -1.14
N LEU A 73 -6.52 8.68 -0.24
CA LEU A 73 -5.28 9.43 -0.09
C LEU A 73 -4.15 8.72 -0.83
N THR A 74 -3.34 9.49 -1.57
CA THR A 74 -2.11 8.96 -2.20
C THR A 74 -0.90 9.42 -1.39
N ARG A 75 -0.06 8.48 -1.01
CA ARG A 75 1.19 8.73 -0.27
C ARG A 75 2.35 8.01 -0.94
N ASP A 76 3.56 8.54 -0.74
CA ASP A 76 4.78 7.85 -1.14
C ASP A 76 5.13 6.81 -0.07
N ALA A 77 5.29 5.54 -0.47
CA ALA A 77 5.48 4.46 0.49
C ALA A 77 6.78 4.58 1.28
N LEU A 78 7.80 5.21 0.70
CA LEU A 78 9.12 5.33 1.32
C LEU A 78 9.18 6.53 2.26
N ALA A 79 8.56 7.65 1.88
CA ALA A 79 8.38 8.78 2.79
C ALA A 79 7.59 8.36 4.04
N GLU A 80 6.51 7.59 3.86
CA GLU A 80 5.70 7.05 4.97
C GLU A 80 6.50 6.05 5.82
N ALA A 81 7.29 5.18 5.20
CA ALA A 81 8.11 4.21 5.91
C ALA A 81 9.18 4.88 6.78
N VAL A 82 9.73 6.01 6.36
CA VAL A 82 10.74 6.77 7.13
C VAL A 82 10.07 7.53 8.28
N ALA A 83 8.87 8.09 8.05
CA ALA A 83 8.11 8.75 9.11
C ALA A 83 7.75 7.77 10.25
N ALA A 84 7.30 6.57 9.91
CA ALA A 84 6.91 5.54 10.89
C ALA A 84 8.08 4.95 11.70
N ASP A 85 9.33 5.09 11.24
CA ASP A 85 10.54 4.64 11.95
C ASP A 85 11.06 5.67 12.96
N SER A 86 10.56 6.91 12.87
CA SER A 86 11.03 8.07 13.64
C SER A 86 10.15 8.41 14.86
N GLU A 87 9.13 7.60 15.16
CA GLU A 87 8.20 7.76 16.29
C GLU A 87 8.54 6.85 17.49
#